data_AF-A0A834QI56-F1
#
_entry.id   AF-A0A834QI56-F1
#
_cell.length_a   1.000
_cell.length_b   1.000
_cell.length_c   1.000
_cell.angle_alpha   90.00
_cell.angle_beta   90.00
_cell.angle_gamma   90.00
#
_symmetry.space_group_name_H-M   'P 1'
#
loop_
_entity.id
_entity.type
_entity.pdbx_description
1 polymer ?
#
loop_
_entity_poly.entity_id
_entity_poly.type
_entity_poly.pdbx_seq_one_letter_code
_entity_poly.pdbx_strand_id
1 'polypeptide(L)'
;MTPLLLTRPRQQDDLSGEETLSLQVPDSITSWVGEAVGLSTSRGLGIAEPALLKTFKPFFLDFTLPPLVVRGEQVKVPLSVYNYLGTCAEVPTPQMHGFSYLLGEQGWALLQSGCRGGMGPG
;
A
#
# COMPACT_ATOMS: atom_id res chain seq x y z
N MET A 1 2.61 9.52 6.88
CA MET A 1 1.34 8.79 7.05
C MET A 1 0.31 9.79 7.52
N THR A 2 -0.70 10.08 6.71
CA THR A 2 -1.75 11.03 7.09
C THR A 2 -2.86 10.26 7.79
N PRO A 3 -3.20 10.56 9.06
CA PRO A 3 -4.34 9.92 9.71
C PRO A 3 -5.63 10.32 9.00
N LEU A 4 -6.48 9.36 8.65
CA LEU A 4 -7.85 9.63 8.24
C LEU A 4 -8.72 9.74 9.50
N LEU A 5 -9.05 10.97 9.89
CA LEU A 5 -10.10 11.22 10.87
C LEU A 5 -11.46 11.03 10.21
N LEU A 6 -12.12 9.91 10.53
CA LEU A 6 -13.46 9.59 10.06
C LEU A 6 -14.47 10.01 11.12
N THR A 7 -14.98 11.24 11.05
CA THR A 7 -16.10 11.68 11.87
C THR A 7 -17.36 11.66 11.01
N ARG A 8 -18.31 10.76 11.30
CA ARG A 8 -19.64 10.84 10.69
C ARG A 8 -20.50 11.89 11.40
N PRO A 9 -21.35 12.64 10.68
CA PRO A 9 -22.41 13.44 11.29
C PRO A 9 -23.43 12.52 11.98
N ARG A 10 -24.05 13.03 13.05
CA ARG A 10 -25.14 12.36 13.79
C ARG A 10 -26.21 11.83 12.83
N GLN A 11 -26.46 10.52 12.83
CA GLN A 11 -27.58 9.89 12.13
C GLN A 11 -28.60 9.36 13.15
N GLN A 12 -29.88 9.51 12.82
CA GLN A 12 -31.03 9.13 13.64
C GLN A 12 -31.08 7.61 13.88
N ASP A 13 -31.17 7.21 15.14
CA ASP A 13 -31.17 5.81 15.61
C ASP A 13 -32.28 4.97 14.95
N ASP A 14 -31.90 3.84 14.34
CA ASP A 14 -32.77 2.67 14.23
C ASP A 14 -32.84 2.02 15.62
N LEU A 15 -33.98 1.40 15.98
CA LEU A 15 -34.25 0.95 17.35
C LEU A 15 -33.24 -0.08 17.91
N SER A 16 -32.41 -0.68 17.04
CA SER A 16 -31.35 -1.64 17.38
C SER A 16 -30.03 -0.98 17.83
N GLY A 17 -29.78 0.29 17.48
CA GLY A 17 -28.51 0.97 17.74
C GLY A 17 -27.30 0.36 17.00
N GLU A 18 -27.54 -0.32 15.88
CA GLU A 18 -26.51 -0.89 15.01
C GLU A 18 -26.23 0.03 13.82
N GLU A 19 -24.96 0.24 13.48
CA GLU A 19 -24.54 1.05 12.33
C GLU A 19 -23.48 0.32 11.51
N THR A 20 -23.66 0.27 10.18
CA THR A 20 -22.66 -0.26 9.25
C THR A 20 -21.93 0.87 8.52
N LEU A 21 -20.61 0.79 8.47
CA LEU A 21 -19.73 1.76 7.80
C LEU A 21 -18.98 1.10 6.64
N SER A 22 -19.39 1.42 5.41
CA SER A 22 -18.68 1.03 4.19
C SER A 22 -17.63 2.07 3.83
N LEU A 23 -16.37 1.66 3.68
CA LEU A 23 -15.24 2.51 3.33
C LEU A 23 -14.41 1.87 2.22
N GLN A 24 -13.82 2.72 1.38
CA GLN A 24 -12.77 2.33 0.45
C GLN A 24 -11.43 2.42 1.19
N VAL A 25 -10.67 1.35 1.19
CA VAL A 25 -9.40 1.29 1.89
C VAL A 25 -8.30 1.93 1.03
N PRO A 26 -7.37 2.72 1.59
CA PRO A 26 -6.33 3.36 0.78
C PRO A 26 -5.36 2.36 0.13
N ASP A 27 -4.72 2.78 -0.97
CA ASP A 27 -3.79 1.94 -1.77
C ASP A 27 -2.47 1.57 -1.07
N SER A 28 -2.15 2.23 0.04
CA SER A 28 -0.95 1.97 0.83
C SER A 28 -0.97 0.55 1.40
N ILE A 29 0.12 -0.20 1.24
CA ILE A 29 0.31 -1.52 1.85
C ILE A 29 0.73 -1.32 3.30
N THR A 30 -0.22 -1.36 4.23
CA THR A 30 0.02 -1.07 5.65
C THR A 30 -1.00 -1.77 6.53
N SER A 31 -0.80 -1.72 7.85
CA SER A 31 -1.83 -2.03 8.83
C SER A 31 -2.47 -0.74 9.31
N TRP A 32 -3.80 -0.76 9.43
CA TRP A 32 -4.64 0.31 9.95
C TRP A 32 -5.21 -0.12 11.30
N VAL A 33 -5.28 0.83 12.23
CA VAL A 33 -5.94 0.64 13.53
C VAL A 33 -7.21 1.48 13.49
N GLY A 34 -8.36 0.82 13.62
CA GLY A 34 -9.66 1.45 13.73
C GLY A 34 -10.06 1.58 15.18
N GLU A 35 -10.29 2.81 15.64
CA GLU A 35 -10.77 3.11 16.98
C GLU A 35 -12.15 3.75 16.88
N ALA A 36 -13.06 3.37 17.78
CA ALA A 36 -14.42 3.87 17.78
C ALA A 36 -14.86 4.31 19.18
N VAL A 37 -15.54 5.45 19.23
CA VAL A 37 -16.11 6.02 20.46
C VAL A 37 -17.56 6.37 20.21
N GLY A 38 -18.44 5.90 21.09
CA GLY A 38 -19.88 6.11 21.04
C GLY A 38 -20.39 6.91 22.23
N LEU A 39 -21.43 7.73 22.03
CA LEU A 39 -22.10 8.48 23.07
C LEU A 39 -23.61 8.20 23.01
N SER A 40 -24.18 7.78 24.14
CA SER A 40 -25.61 7.50 24.29
C SER A 40 -26.18 8.23 25.50
N THR A 41 -27.41 8.73 25.39
CA THR A 41 -28.11 9.39 26.51
C THR A 41 -28.49 8.42 27.63
N SER A 42 -28.77 7.15 27.30
CA SER A 42 -29.14 6.12 28.28
C SER A 42 -27.95 5.29 28.78
N ARG A 43 -26.92 5.11 27.94
CA ARG A 43 -25.75 4.25 28.24
C ARG A 43 -24.44 5.00 28.49
N GLY A 44 -24.40 6.31 28.27
CA GLY A 44 -23.20 7.13 28.46
C GLY A 44 -22.14 6.95 27.37
N LEU A 45 -20.87 7.08 27.74
CA LEU A 45 -19.70 6.94 26.85
C LEU A 45 -19.31 5.46 26.71
N GLY A 46 -19.14 5.01 25.47
CA GLY A 46 -18.56 3.71 25.14
C GLY A 46 -17.30 3.87 24.30
N ILE A 47 -16.29 3.04 24.58
CA ILE A 47 -15.06 2.94 23.81
C ILE A 47 -14.98 1.49 23.31
N ALA A 48 -14.82 1.32 21.99
CA ALA A 48 -14.68 -0.01 21.40
C ALA A 48 -13.23 -0.51 21.50
N GLU A 49 -13.06 -1.82 21.48
CA GLU A 49 -11.73 -2.41 21.29
C GLU A 49 -11.17 -2.05 19.89
N PRO A 50 -9.87 -1.77 19.76
CA PRO A 50 -9.27 -1.45 18.47
C PRO A 50 -9.39 -2.60 17.48
N ALA A 51 -9.82 -2.28 16.25
CA ALA A 51 -9.87 -3.23 15.15
C ALA A 51 -8.62 -3.08 14.26
N LEU A 52 -8.05 -4.20 13.83
CA LEU A 52 -6.90 -4.20 12.91
C LEU A 52 -7.33 -4.56 11.49
N LEU A 53 -6.94 -3.72 10.53
CA LEU A 53 -7.16 -3.96 9.11
C LEU A 53 -5.84 -3.92 8.35
N LYS A 54 -5.48 -5.01 7.67
CA LYS A 54 -4.26 -5.07 6.86
C LYS A 54 -4.60 -4.88 5.39
N THR A 55 -4.03 -3.86 4.76
CA THR A 55 -4.04 -3.71 3.30
C THR A 55 -2.80 -4.34 2.69
N PHE A 56 -3.01 -5.14 1.65
CA PHE A 56 -1.94 -5.85 0.97
C PHE A 56 -2.18 -5.93 -0.52
N LYS A 57 -1.09 -5.83 -1.29
CA LYS A 57 -1.08 -6.08 -2.73
C LYS A 57 -0.19 -7.30 -2.99
N PRO A 58 -0.64 -8.28 -3.79
CA PRO A 58 0.14 -9.50 -4.06
C PRO A 58 1.37 -9.24 -4.93
N PHE A 59 1.42 -8.10 -5.61
CA PHE A 59 2.54 -7.68 -6.43
C PHE A 59 2.73 -6.15 -6.32
N PHE A 60 3.94 -5.69 -5.96
CA PHE A 60 4.23 -4.27 -5.82
C PHE A 60 5.73 -3.93 -5.90
N LEU A 61 5.99 -2.66 -6.18
CA LEU A 61 7.31 -2.04 -6.17
C LEU A 61 7.48 -1.20 -4.91
N ASP A 62 8.69 -1.20 -4.35
CA ASP A 62 9.08 -0.37 -3.22
C ASP A 62 10.38 0.37 -3.52
N PHE A 63 10.36 1.70 -3.39
CA PHE A 63 11.49 2.57 -3.71
C PHE A 63 12.12 3.09 -2.42
N THR A 64 13.41 2.85 -2.23
CA THR A 64 14.16 3.43 -1.11
C THR A 64 14.76 4.77 -1.52
N LEU A 65 13.98 5.84 -1.34
CA LEU A 65 14.45 7.19 -1.66
C LEU A 65 15.51 7.65 -0.65
N PRO A 66 16.65 8.18 -1.12
CA PRO A 66 17.59 8.88 -0.24
C PRO A 66 16.92 10.07 0.43
N PRO A 67 17.31 10.41 1.67
CA PRO A 67 16.69 11.51 2.42
C PRO A 67 16.91 12.88 1.77
N LEU A 68 17.95 13.02 0.93
CA LEU A 68 18.26 14.23 0.21
C LEU A 68 18.80 13.89 -1.19
N VAL A 69 18.42 14.72 -2.16
CA VAL A 69 18.94 14.70 -3.53
C VAL A 69 19.35 16.11 -3.91
N VAL A 70 20.56 16.29 -4.42
CA VAL A 70 21.06 17.59 -4.88
C VAL A 70 20.78 17.74 -6.37
N ARG A 71 20.30 18.93 -6.77
CA ARG A 71 20.05 19.24 -8.18
C ARG A 71 21.35 19.12 -8.99
N GLY A 72 21.30 18.35 -10.07
CA GLY A 72 22.44 18.15 -10.98
C GLY A 72 23.25 16.90 -10.68
N GLU A 73 22.96 16.17 -9.60
CA GLU A 73 23.62 14.89 -9.31
C GLU A 73 22.87 13.70 -9.91
N GLN A 74 23.62 12.68 -10.32
CA GLN A 74 23.06 11.38 -10.66
C GLN A 74 22.96 10.53 -9.40
N VAL A 75 21.74 10.19 -9.02
CA VAL A 75 21.46 9.37 -7.84
C VAL A 75 20.84 8.05 -8.26
N LYS A 76 21.40 6.95 -7.75
CA LYS A 76 20.80 5.62 -7.87
C LYS A 76 19.77 5.46 -6.77
N VAL A 77 18.52 5.22 -7.15
CA VAL A 77 17.44 4.89 -6.22
C VAL A 77 17.28 3.37 -6.20
N PRO A 78 17.60 2.69 -5.08
CA PRO A 78 17.29 1.27 -4.94
C PRO A 78 15.78 1.03 -5.05
N LEU A 79 15.42 -0.01 -5.79
CA LEU A 79 14.06 -0.48 -5.97
C LEU A 79 14.01 -1.96 -5.62
N SER A 80 13.03 -2.34 -4.80
CA SER A 80 12.69 -3.73 -4.51
C SER A 80 11.37 -4.07 -5.18
N VAL A 81 11.27 -5.27 -5.74
CA VAL A 81 10.02 -5.79 -6.28
C VAL A 81 9.60 -7.00 -5.47
N TYR A 82 8.36 -6.99 -5.02
CA TYR A 82 7.80 -8.08 -4.24
C TYR A 82 6.73 -8.80 -5.07
N ASN A 83 6.94 -10.10 -5.29
CA ASN A 83 6.01 -10.97 -5.99
C ASN A 83 5.56 -12.11 -5.06
N TYR A 84 4.33 -12.00 -4.56
CA TYR A 84 3.66 -13.02 -3.76
C TYR A 84 2.67 -13.86 -4.57
N LEU A 85 2.70 -13.76 -5.90
CA LEU A 85 1.94 -14.64 -6.79
C LEU A 85 2.59 -16.02 -6.85
N GLY A 86 1.79 -17.06 -7.12
CA GLY A 86 2.29 -18.42 -7.34
C GLY A 86 3.01 -18.63 -8.69
N THR A 87 3.30 -17.57 -9.42
CA THR A 87 3.84 -17.60 -10.79
C THR A 87 4.95 -16.57 -10.99
N CYS A 88 5.86 -16.84 -11.92
CA CYS A 88 6.85 -15.86 -12.39
C CYS A 88 6.11 -14.67 -13.01
N ALA A 89 6.53 -13.47 -12.62
CA ALA A 89 6.09 -12.22 -13.23
C ALA A 89 7.29 -11.58 -13.93
N GLU A 90 7.07 -11.16 -15.17
CA GLU A 90 8.02 -10.35 -15.91
C GLU A 90 7.70 -8.87 -15.65
N VAL A 91 8.74 -8.11 -15.31
CA VAL A 91 8.58 -6.71 -14.94
C VAL A 91 9.29 -5.85 -15.97
N PRO A 92 8.55 -5.06 -16.77
CA PRO A 92 9.16 -4.03 -17.59
C PRO A 92 9.95 -3.07 -16.72
N THR A 93 11.13 -2.67 -17.20
CA THR A 93 11.91 -1.62 -16.54
C THR A 93 11.05 -0.37 -16.40
N PRO A 94 10.77 0.11 -15.17
CA PRO A 94 10.00 1.34 -15.01
C PRO A 94 10.78 2.51 -15.61
N GLN A 95 10.22 3.12 -16.66
CA GLN A 95 10.79 4.32 -17.27
C GLN A 95 10.38 5.54 -16.45
N MET A 96 11.20 5.94 -15.48
CA MET A 96 11.02 7.21 -14.78
C MET A 96 11.81 8.32 -15.48
N HIS A 97 11.11 9.32 -16.02
CA HIS A 97 11.75 10.50 -16.60
C HIS A 97 12.55 11.25 -15.53
N GLY A 98 13.87 11.40 -15.74
CA GLY A 98 14.76 12.21 -14.89
C GLY A 98 15.68 11.43 -13.94
N PHE A 99 15.59 10.09 -13.88
CA PHE A 99 16.51 9.25 -13.10
C PHE A 99 17.11 8.14 -13.98
N SER A 100 18.44 8.03 -14.03
CA SER A 100 19.15 6.93 -14.69
C SER A 100 19.29 5.75 -13.72
N TYR A 101 18.60 4.64 -14.00
CA TYR A 101 18.80 3.40 -13.29
C TYR A 101 20.06 2.69 -13.81
N LEU A 102 20.93 2.25 -12.90
CA LEU A 102 21.92 1.22 -13.20
C LEU A 102 21.39 -0.11 -12.65
N LEU A 103 20.39 -0.67 -13.32
CA LEU A 103 20.05 -2.08 -13.16
C LEU A 103 20.89 -2.84 -14.19
N GLY A 104 21.52 -3.93 -13.76
CA GLY A 104 22.48 -4.69 -14.58
C GLY A 104 21.89 -5.09 -15.93
N GLU A 105 22.56 -4.66 -17.00
CA GLU A 105 22.52 -4.94 -18.45
C GLU A 105 21.36 -5.70 -19.16
N GLN A 106 20.30 -6.17 -18.51
CA GLN A 106 19.25 -6.97 -19.13
C GLN A 106 17.90 -6.32 -18.83
N GLY A 107 17.20 -5.87 -19.87
CA GLY A 107 15.97 -5.05 -19.79
C GLY A 107 14.73 -5.70 -19.16
N TRP A 108 14.86 -6.84 -18.47
CA TRP A 108 13.79 -7.58 -17.80
C TRP A 108 14.38 -8.39 -16.63
N ALA A 109 13.69 -8.42 -15.48
CA ALA A 109 14.07 -9.25 -14.33
C ALA A 109 12.90 -10.16 -13.90
N LEU A 110 13.18 -11.45 -13.71
CA LEU A 110 12.25 -12.42 -13.14
C LEU A 110 12.49 -12.54 -11.63
N LEU A 111 11.41 -12.58 -10.84
CA LEU A 111 11.48 -12.35 -9.39
C LEU A 111 11.23 -13.58 -8.51
N GLN A 112 11.41 -14.81 -9.03
CA GLN A 112 11.40 -16.01 -8.19
C GLN A 112 12.60 -16.91 -8.50
N SER A 113 13.10 -17.58 -7.45
CA SER A 113 14.18 -18.57 -7.57
C SER A 113 13.72 -19.71 -8.48
N GLY A 114 14.35 -19.84 -9.65
CA GLY A 114 14.02 -20.89 -10.64
C GLY A 114 13.24 -20.42 -11.87
N CYS A 115 12.87 -19.14 -11.98
CA CYS A 115 12.32 -18.61 -13.22
C CYS A 115 13.39 -18.62 -14.33
N ARG A 116 13.13 -19.29 -15.47
CA ARG A 116 13.95 -19.21 -16.69
C ARG A 116 13.44 -18.08 -17.58
N GLY A 117 14.35 -17.23 -18.07
CA GLY A 117 14.07 -16.24 -19.11
C GLY A 117 13.50 -16.89 -20.36
N GLY A 118 12.23 -16.61 -20.66
CA GLY A 118 11.67 -16.86 -21.98
C GLY A 118 12.06 -15.71 -22.90
N MET A 119 12.85 -15.99 -23.93
CA MET A 119 13.16 -15.04 -25.00
C MET A 119 11.84 -14.77 -25.75
N GLY A 120 11.24 -13.60 -25.53
CA GLY A 120 10.05 -13.16 -26.30
C GLY A 120 10.40 -13.02 -27.79
N PRO A 121 9.43 -13.22 -28.71
CA PRO A 121 9.69 -13.21 -30.15
C PRO A 121 10.10 -11.80 -30.61
N GLY A 122 11.13 -11.77 -31.46
CA GLY A 122 11.65 -10.55 -32.10
C GLY A 122 10.80 -10.03 -33.25
#